data_AF-A0A3Q3RZZ4-F1
#
_entry.id   AF-A0A3Q3RZZ4-F1
#
_cell.length_a   1.000
_cell.length_b   1.000
_cell.length_c   1.000
_cell.angle_alpha   90.00
_cell.angle_beta   90.00
_cell.angle_gamma   90.00
#
_symmetry.space_group_name_H-M   'P 1'
#
loop_
_entity.id
_entity.type
_entity.pdbx_description
1 polymer ?
#
loop_
_entity_poly.entity_id
_entity_poly.type
_entity_poly.pdbx_seq_one_letter_code
_entity_poly.pdbx_strand_id
1 'polypeptide(L)'
;IYRKKYLYPNDVNFAEKALHKVEAGVNKEDLISGRCNCSELVIAANDITSRANYVYSFFASLAFIAGCFLFYSFIQTYRAHRRLAWLDCLLWVFCGFQLLILLLSLHAVAYRPNCLSATALGCAALSFFINTASLCSLLVLVLMAYVLTLDPPSHAPLRKPAVCAAIVILTSVLISLLLAGLRGNYLQDKHICYMDPAGSGVSYAAAKMCLAFLIPYILQAGLLIGGCIRQWKSKGRFLSGSEEGPMFLTVTVVMFLCLLFYSITLVRGAYLEKTEKLSCSEQAFLIVAEFVLFSGSSVSLLLMLVMHRPCRENLHGVFRQLRDCCRRPGHVQTNRNIIAPHIEITDTLQDIES
;
A
#
# COMPACT_ATOMS: atom_id res chain seq x y z
N ILE A 1 -46.70 -19.50 -21.18
CA ILE A 1 -47.78 -18.97 -20.31
C ILE A 1 -47.34 -19.27 -18.88
N TYR A 2 -46.77 -18.34 -18.10
CA TYR A 2 -47.52 -17.38 -17.28
C TYR A 2 -46.62 -16.23 -16.75
N ARG A 3 -47.29 -15.10 -16.53
CA ARG A 3 -46.79 -13.79 -16.06
C ARG A 3 -46.42 -13.74 -14.56
N LYS A 4 -45.54 -12.78 -14.26
CA LYS A 4 -45.32 -12.02 -13.00
C LYS A 4 -46.52 -11.90 -12.06
N LYS A 5 -46.24 -11.93 -10.74
CA LYS A 5 -46.88 -11.09 -9.71
C LYS A 5 -45.84 -10.68 -8.65
N TYR A 6 -45.71 -9.37 -8.44
CA TYR A 6 -45.05 -8.76 -7.28
C TYR A 6 -46.02 -8.81 -6.09
N LEU A 7 -45.54 -9.15 -4.90
CA LEU A 7 -46.23 -8.93 -3.63
C LEU A 7 -45.24 -8.37 -2.61
N TYR A 8 -45.46 -7.14 -2.17
CA TYR A 8 -44.94 -6.56 -0.94
C TYR A 8 -45.78 -7.11 0.24
N PRO A 9 -45.20 -7.55 1.36
CA PRO A 9 -45.88 -7.54 2.64
C PRO A 9 -45.39 -6.37 3.50
N ASN A 10 -46.36 -5.58 3.98
CA ASN A 10 -46.22 -4.60 5.04
C ASN A 10 -45.98 -5.35 6.37
N ASP A 11 -44.79 -5.21 6.96
CA ASP A 11 -44.51 -5.64 8.35
C ASP A 11 -43.99 -4.45 9.18
N VAL A 12 -44.89 -3.49 9.43
CA VAL A 12 -44.67 -2.38 10.37
C VAL A 12 -44.63 -2.88 11.83
N ASN A 13 -45.18 -4.07 12.10
CA ASN A 13 -45.26 -4.65 13.45
C ASN A 13 -43.99 -5.36 13.95
N PHE A 14 -43.02 -5.65 13.08
CA PHE A 14 -41.75 -6.26 13.51
C PHE A 14 -40.74 -5.22 14.01
N ALA A 15 -40.76 -4.02 13.42
CA ALA A 15 -39.90 -2.91 13.83
C ALA A 15 -40.29 -2.34 15.21
N GLU A 16 -41.59 -2.25 15.51
CA GLU A 16 -42.08 -1.72 16.79
C GLU A 16 -41.81 -2.67 17.96
N LYS A 17 -41.93 -3.99 17.74
CA LYS A 17 -41.54 -5.02 18.73
C LYS A 17 -40.03 -5.11 18.94
N ALA A 18 -39.21 -4.76 17.95
CA ALA A 18 -37.77 -4.67 18.10
C ALA A 18 -37.36 -3.41 18.89
N LEU A 19 -38.04 -2.28 18.69
CA LEU A 19 -37.78 -1.04 19.41
C LEU A 19 -38.08 -1.17 20.92
N HIS A 20 -39.22 -1.79 21.25
CA HIS A 20 -39.65 -1.93 22.65
C HIS A 20 -38.83 -2.96 23.46
N LYS A 21 -38.15 -3.89 22.76
CA LYS A 21 -37.24 -4.87 23.38
C LYS A 21 -35.82 -4.33 23.55
N VAL A 22 -35.47 -3.23 22.85
CA VAL A 22 -34.21 -2.49 23.05
C VAL A 22 -34.34 -1.52 24.23
N GLU A 23 -35.49 -0.86 24.42
CA GLU A 23 -35.70 0.04 25.57
C GLU A 23 -35.72 -0.66 26.93
N ALA A 24 -36.11 -1.94 26.99
CA ALA A 24 -36.18 -2.70 28.24
C ALA A 24 -34.82 -3.26 28.72
N GLY A 25 -33.76 -3.12 27.92
CA GLY A 25 -32.42 -3.65 28.22
C GLY A 25 -31.33 -2.59 28.46
N VAL A 26 -31.70 -1.31 28.57
CA VAL A 26 -30.74 -0.23 28.81
C VAL A 26 -30.40 -0.19 30.30
N ASN A 27 -29.35 -0.92 30.67
CA ASN A 27 -28.69 -0.70 31.96
C ASN A 27 -28.17 0.74 32.00
N LYS A 28 -28.60 1.48 33.03
CA LYS A 28 -28.29 2.90 33.26
C LYS A 28 -26.78 3.21 33.39
N GLU A 29 -25.93 2.19 33.41
CA GLU A 29 -24.47 2.26 33.52
C GLU A 29 -23.78 2.47 32.15
N ASP A 30 -24.41 2.06 31.04
CA ASP A 30 -23.86 2.28 29.69
C ASP A 30 -23.99 3.73 29.22
N LEU A 31 -24.84 4.54 29.85
CA LEU A 31 -24.93 5.99 29.59
C LEU A 31 -23.74 6.78 30.18
N ILE A 32 -22.92 6.17 31.04
CA ILE A 32 -21.81 6.85 31.74
C ILE A 32 -20.47 6.64 30.99
N SER A 33 -20.34 5.56 30.23
CA SER A 33 -19.20 5.29 29.37
C SER A 33 -19.52 5.82 27.96
N GLY A 34 -19.06 7.02 27.62
CA GLY A 34 -19.33 7.65 26.31
C GLY A 34 -18.57 6.97 25.17
N ARG A 35 -18.87 5.70 24.94
CA ARG A 35 -18.30 4.80 23.93
C ARG A 35 -19.45 4.47 22.98
N CYS A 36 -19.35 4.85 21.71
CA CYS A 36 -20.41 4.62 20.73
C CYS A 36 -20.71 3.12 20.60
N ASN A 37 -21.99 2.75 20.67
CA ASN A 37 -22.41 1.36 20.46
C ASN A 37 -22.14 0.91 19.02
N CYS A 38 -21.86 -0.38 18.78
CA CYS A 38 -21.59 -0.95 17.42
C CYS A 38 -22.74 -0.57 16.44
N SER A 39 -23.97 -0.37 16.93
CA SER A 39 -25.10 0.14 16.11
C SER A 39 -25.01 1.63 15.74
N GLU A 40 -24.63 2.53 16.65
CA GLU A 40 -24.49 3.96 16.33
C GLU A 40 -23.27 4.23 15.45
N LEU A 41 -22.19 3.49 15.65
CA LEU A 41 -21.03 3.51 14.77
C LEU A 41 -21.41 3.05 13.37
N VAL A 42 -22.21 1.99 13.25
CA VAL A 42 -22.72 1.49 11.96
C VAL A 42 -23.66 2.49 11.29
N ILE A 43 -24.56 3.16 12.04
CA ILE A 43 -25.53 4.13 11.49
C ILE A 43 -24.84 5.42 11.04
N ALA A 44 -23.94 6.00 11.84
CA ALA A 44 -23.20 7.22 11.48
C ALA A 44 -22.13 6.97 10.41
N ALA A 45 -21.53 5.77 10.36
CA ALA A 45 -20.60 5.36 9.32
C ALA A 45 -21.30 4.93 8.02
N ASN A 46 -22.61 4.66 8.02
CA ASN A 46 -23.25 3.93 6.92
C ASN A 46 -23.32 4.67 5.58
N ASP A 47 -23.31 6.02 5.55
CA ASP A 47 -23.36 6.74 4.26
C ASP A 47 -21.95 7.09 3.74
N ILE A 48 -21.04 7.56 4.61
CA ILE A 48 -19.68 7.98 4.21
C ILE A 48 -18.71 6.80 4.17
N THR A 49 -18.68 5.97 5.22
CA THR A 49 -17.76 4.84 5.34
C THR A 49 -18.14 3.70 4.41
N SER A 50 -19.44 3.50 4.13
CA SER A 50 -19.89 2.54 3.12
C SER A 50 -19.36 2.91 1.73
N ARG A 51 -19.55 4.16 1.30
CA ARG A 51 -19.01 4.66 0.02
C ARG A 51 -17.49 4.59 -0.03
N ALA A 52 -16.81 4.99 1.05
CA ALA A 52 -15.36 4.92 1.15
C ALA A 52 -14.86 3.46 1.05
N ASN A 53 -15.56 2.51 1.66
CA ASN A 53 -15.23 1.09 1.61
C ASN A 53 -15.42 0.50 0.21
N TYR A 54 -16.48 0.88 -0.51
CA TYR A 54 -16.67 0.49 -1.92
C TYR A 54 -15.54 1.02 -2.81
N VAL A 55 -15.22 2.31 -2.67
CA VAL A 55 -14.13 2.95 -3.43
C VAL A 55 -12.79 2.29 -3.10
N TYR A 56 -12.48 2.09 -1.82
CA TYR A 56 -11.27 1.41 -1.39
C TYR A 56 -11.21 -0.04 -1.90
N SER A 57 -12.31 -0.81 -1.82
CA SER A 57 -12.35 -2.19 -2.30
C SER A 57 -12.09 -2.29 -3.80
N PHE A 58 -12.63 -1.36 -4.58
CA PHE A 58 -12.38 -1.25 -6.01
C PHE A 58 -10.90 -0.95 -6.30
N PHE A 59 -10.34 0.08 -5.65
CA PHE A 59 -8.93 0.42 -5.80
C PHE A 59 -8.00 -0.70 -5.33
N ALA A 60 -8.34 -1.37 -4.23
CA ALA A 60 -7.56 -2.46 -3.67
C ALA A 60 -7.56 -3.68 -4.59
N SER A 61 -8.70 -4.00 -5.22
CA SER A 61 -8.80 -5.08 -6.21
C SER A 61 -7.93 -4.78 -7.44
N LEU A 62 -8.00 -3.55 -7.97
CA LEU A 62 -7.15 -3.12 -9.08
C LEU A 62 -5.67 -3.13 -8.71
N ALA A 63 -5.33 -2.62 -7.52
CA ALA A 63 -3.96 -2.58 -7.03
C ALA A 63 -3.40 -3.97 -6.75
N PHE A 64 -4.21 -4.93 -6.33
CA PHE A 64 -3.79 -6.31 -6.14
C PHE A 64 -3.41 -6.96 -7.47
N ILE A 65 -4.28 -6.82 -8.49
CA ILE A 65 -3.99 -7.30 -9.85
C ILE A 65 -2.73 -6.60 -10.40
N ALA A 66 -2.63 -5.28 -10.24
CA ALA A 66 -1.45 -4.51 -10.64
C ALA A 66 -0.18 -4.99 -9.93
N GLY A 67 -0.26 -5.24 -8.62
CA GLY A 67 0.82 -5.78 -7.81
C GLY A 67 1.30 -7.15 -8.31
N CYS A 68 0.38 -8.09 -8.55
CA CYS A 68 0.73 -9.39 -9.13
C CYS A 68 1.43 -9.24 -10.50
N PHE A 69 0.92 -8.35 -11.35
CA PHE A 69 1.52 -8.07 -12.66
C PHE A 69 2.92 -7.45 -12.56
N LEU A 70 3.11 -6.50 -11.63
CA LEU A 70 4.41 -5.90 -11.35
C LEU A 70 5.41 -6.97 -10.91
N PHE A 71 5.04 -7.82 -9.95
CA PHE A 71 5.88 -8.93 -9.49
C PHE A 71 6.25 -9.88 -10.62
N TYR A 72 5.28 -10.27 -11.45
CA TYR A 72 5.52 -11.10 -12.61
C TYR A 72 6.51 -10.43 -13.58
N SER A 73 6.32 -9.16 -13.88
CA SER A 73 7.19 -8.38 -14.77
C SER A 73 8.62 -8.26 -14.22
N PHE A 74 8.78 -8.04 -12.92
CA PHE A 74 10.11 -8.01 -12.29
C PHE A 74 10.80 -9.38 -12.35
N ILE A 75 10.08 -10.47 -12.10
CA ILE A 75 10.63 -11.84 -12.20
C ILE A 75 11.05 -12.14 -13.64
N GLN A 76 10.23 -11.76 -14.63
CA GLN A 76 10.55 -11.94 -16.04
C GLN A 76 11.78 -11.12 -16.44
N THR A 77 11.85 -9.86 -15.99
CA THR A 77 12.98 -8.97 -16.26
C THR A 77 14.26 -9.49 -15.60
N TYR A 78 14.19 -9.99 -14.36
CA TYR A 78 15.32 -10.62 -13.67
C TYR A 78 15.84 -11.87 -14.39
N ARG A 79 14.93 -12.67 -14.95
CA ARG A 79 15.34 -13.84 -15.76
C ARG A 79 15.98 -13.43 -17.08
N ALA A 80 15.49 -12.38 -17.73
CA ALA A 80 16.02 -11.90 -19.01
C ALA A 80 17.34 -11.16 -18.85
N HIS A 81 17.45 -10.32 -17.82
CA HIS A 81 18.65 -9.56 -17.47
C HIS A 81 19.12 -10.03 -16.10
N ARG A 82 20.14 -10.90 -16.09
CA ARG A 82 20.73 -11.52 -14.88
C ARG A 82 21.36 -10.53 -13.88
N ARG A 83 21.24 -9.23 -14.14
CA ARG A 83 21.72 -8.11 -13.33
C ARG A 83 20.61 -7.07 -13.24
N LEU A 84 19.85 -7.07 -12.15
CA LEU A 84 18.94 -5.96 -11.84
C LEU A 84 19.78 -4.71 -11.52
N ALA A 85 19.36 -3.56 -12.05
CA ALA A 85 19.88 -2.30 -11.55
C ALA A 85 19.54 -2.19 -10.05
N TRP A 86 20.38 -1.50 -9.29
CA TRP A 86 20.14 -1.39 -7.86
C TRP A 86 18.81 -0.68 -7.56
N LEU A 87 18.39 0.27 -8.42
CA LEU A 87 17.11 0.94 -8.30
C LEU A 87 15.93 -0.01 -8.57
N ASP A 88 15.98 -0.83 -9.63
CA ASP A 88 14.97 -1.88 -9.89
C ASP A 88 14.77 -2.81 -8.70
N CYS A 89 15.85 -3.16 -8.00
CA CYS A 89 15.78 -4.03 -6.83
C CYS A 89 15.06 -3.35 -5.66
N LEU A 90 15.39 -2.07 -5.38
CA LEU A 90 14.68 -1.28 -4.37
C LEU A 90 13.21 -1.09 -4.73
N LEU A 91 12.93 -0.90 -6.02
CA LEU A 91 11.61 -0.76 -6.57
C LEU A 91 10.76 -2.02 -6.37
N TRP A 92 11.34 -3.18 -6.64
CA TRP A 92 10.72 -4.48 -6.42
C TRP A 92 10.41 -4.71 -4.94
N VAL A 93 11.37 -4.41 -4.05
CA VAL A 93 11.18 -4.51 -2.60
C VAL A 93 10.09 -3.53 -2.11
N PHE A 94 10.08 -2.29 -2.61
CA PHE A 94 9.04 -1.32 -2.31
C PHE A 94 7.66 -1.82 -2.74
N CYS A 95 7.51 -2.34 -3.96
CA CYS A 95 6.27 -2.94 -4.44
C CYS A 95 5.82 -4.11 -3.56
N GLY A 96 6.77 -4.92 -3.07
CA GLY A 96 6.48 -5.99 -2.12
C GLY A 96 5.92 -5.52 -0.80
N PHE A 97 6.50 -4.47 -0.20
CA PHE A 97 5.93 -3.89 1.01
C PHE A 97 4.57 -3.25 0.76
N GLN A 98 4.35 -2.55 -0.36
CA GLN A 98 3.03 -2.00 -0.70
C GLN A 98 1.98 -3.09 -0.89
N LEU A 99 2.33 -4.21 -1.54
CA LEU A 99 1.44 -5.36 -1.69
C LEU A 99 1.16 -6.04 -0.35
N LEU A 100 2.16 -6.14 0.54
CA LEU A 100 1.97 -6.67 1.89
C LEU A 100 1.01 -5.79 2.70
N ILE A 101 1.17 -4.45 2.65
CA ILE A 101 0.25 -3.51 3.29
C ILE A 101 -1.16 -3.65 2.71
N LEU A 102 -1.28 -3.82 1.38
CA LEU A 102 -2.57 -4.05 0.72
C LEU A 102 -3.26 -5.33 1.22
N LEU A 103 -2.51 -6.43 1.35
CA LEU A 103 -3.03 -7.70 1.86
C LEU A 103 -3.44 -7.61 3.34
N LEU A 104 -2.59 -6.98 4.17
CA LEU A 104 -2.88 -6.76 5.59
C LEU A 104 -4.10 -5.85 5.79
N SER A 105 -4.26 -4.83 4.95
CA SER A 105 -5.40 -3.91 5.00
C SER A 105 -6.68 -4.56 4.49
N LEU A 106 -6.64 -5.34 3.41
CA LEU A 106 -7.79 -6.15 2.97
C LEU A 106 -8.21 -7.15 4.06
N HIS A 107 -7.25 -7.82 4.70
CA HIS A 107 -7.53 -8.67 5.84
C HIS A 107 -8.19 -7.87 6.97
N ALA A 108 -7.63 -6.72 7.36
CA ALA A 108 -8.23 -5.87 8.39
C ALA A 108 -9.66 -5.43 8.05
N VAL A 109 -9.93 -5.04 6.80
CA VAL A 109 -11.22 -4.51 6.33
C VAL A 109 -12.27 -5.60 6.15
N ALA A 110 -11.92 -6.75 5.57
CA ALA A 110 -12.85 -7.86 5.34
C ALA A 110 -13.48 -8.39 6.63
N TYR A 111 -12.77 -8.23 7.74
CA TYR A 111 -13.18 -8.69 9.06
C TYR A 111 -13.92 -7.63 9.91
N ARG A 112 -13.97 -6.37 9.48
CA ARG A 112 -14.65 -5.26 10.20
C ARG A 112 -16.19 -5.37 10.32
N PRO A 113 -16.98 -5.89 9.36
CA PRO A 113 -18.44 -5.77 9.44
C PRO A 113 -19.10 -6.62 10.53
N ASN A 114 -18.39 -7.58 11.12
CA ASN A 114 -18.93 -8.47 12.16
C ASN A 114 -18.42 -8.16 13.57
N CYS A 115 -17.93 -6.92 13.84
CA CYS A 115 -17.37 -6.54 15.14
C CYS A 115 -16.41 -7.67 15.62
N LEU A 116 -15.35 -7.95 14.84
CA LEU A 116 -14.53 -9.16 15.02
C LEU A 116 -14.07 -9.28 16.47
N SER A 117 -14.47 -10.37 17.14
CA SER A 117 -13.89 -10.80 18.41
C SER A 117 -12.47 -11.33 18.14
N ALA A 118 -11.57 -10.46 17.70
CA ALA A 118 -10.16 -10.77 17.58
C ALA A 118 -9.59 -10.83 18.99
N THR A 119 -8.69 -11.78 19.24
CA THR A 119 -7.86 -11.69 20.44
C THR A 119 -7.08 -10.38 20.36
N ALA A 120 -6.94 -9.68 21.50
CA ALA A 120 -6.22 -8.41 21.52
C ALA A 120 -4.78 -8.54 20.99
N LEU A 121 -4.19 -9.74 21.12
CA LEU A 121 -2.91 -10.11 20.52
C LEU A 121 -2.93 -10.08 18.98
N GLY A 122 -3.99 -10.58 18.33
CA GLY A 122 -4.13 -10.54 16.87
C GLY A 122 -4.22 -9.12 16.33
N CYS A 123 -4.93 -8.23 17.04
CA CYS A 123 -5.00 -6.81 16.69
C CYS A 123 -3.65 -6.11 16.82
N ALA A 124 -2.94 -6.36 17.93
CA ALA A 124 -1.61 -5.80 18.17
C ALA A 124 -0.60 -6.30 17.13
N ALA A 125 -0.63 -7.59 16.79
CA ALA A 125 0.23 -8.17 15.75
C ALA A 125 -0.05 -7.54 14.39
N LEU A 126 -1.32 -7.40 13.99
CA LEU A 126 -1.69 -6.82 12.71
C LEU A 126 -1.22 -5.35 12.60
N SER A 127 -1.43 -4.55 13.64
CA SER A 127 -0.91 -3.17 13.68
C SER A 127 0.61 -3.13 13.62
N PHE A 128 1.30 -4.01 14.36
CA PHE A 128 2.75 -4.11 14.33
C PHE A 128 3.26 -4.41 12.91
N PHE A 129 2.66 -5.38 12.21
CA PHE A 129 3.05 -5.72 10.85
C PHE A 129 2.78 -4.58 9.86
N ILE A 130 1.63 -3.90 9.96
CA ILE A 130 1.34 -2.75 9.10
C ILE A 130 2.33 -1.61 9.35
N ASN A 131 2.60 -1.26 10.60
CA ASN A 131 3.58 -0.23 10.95
C ASN A 131 4.98 -0.59 10.46
N THR A 132 5.40 -1.84 10.64
CA THR A 132 6.70 -2.34 10.17
C THR A 132 6.80 -2.27 8.66
N ALA A 133 5.78 -2.77 7.93
CA ALA A 133 5.77 -2.74 6.47
C ALA A 133 5.73 -1.31 5.92
N SER A 134 4.97 -0.41 6.56
CA SER A 134 4.90 1.01 6.20
C SER A 134 6.27 1.68 6.38
N LEU A 135 6.93 1.48 7.52
CA LEU A 135 8.26 2.02 7.79
C LEU A 135 9.31 1.46 6.83
N CYS A 136 9.29 0.15 6.59
CA CYS A 136 10.16 -0.48 5.59
C CYS A 136 9.97 0.19 4.22
N SER A 137 8.72 0.36 3.76
CA SER A 137 8.45 1.00 2.48
C SER A 137 8.95 2.44 2.39
N LEU A 138 8.82 3.21 3.48
CA LEU A 138 9.26 4.60 3.56
C LEU A 138 10.79 4.71 3.60
N LEU A 139 11.46 3.85 4.36
CA LEU A 139 12.93 3.82 4.40
C LEU A 139 13.53 3.31 3.07
N VAL A 140 12.84 2.42 2.36
CA VAL A 140 13.22 2.05 0.99
C VAL A 140 13.08 3.25 0.03
N LEU A 141 12.05 4.09 0.18
CA LEU A 141 11.96 5.36 -0.57
C LEU A 141 13.10 6.32 -0.24
N VAL A 142 13.47 6.46 1.04
CA VAL A 142 14.65 7.25 1.44
C VAL A 142 15.92 6.69 0.80
N LEU A 143 16.07 5.36 0.78
CA LEU A 143 17.21 4.71 0.15
C LEU A 143 17.23 4.94 -1.37
N MET A 144 16.08 4.86 -2.04
CA MET A 144 15.94 5.25 -3.45
C MET A 144 16.40 6.69 -3.69
N ALA A 145 15.98 7.63 -2.82
CA ALA A 145 16.44 9.02 -2.88
C ALA A 145 17.96 9.12 -2.73
N TYR A 146 18.54 8.36 -1.80
CA TYR A 146 19.99 8.32 -1.58
C TYR A 146 20.73 7.81 -2.84
N VAL A 147 20.23 6.76 -3.50
CA VAL A 147 20.81 6.24 -4.75
C VAL A 147 20.83 7.32 -5.82
N LEU A 148 19.68 7.95 -6.04
CA LEU A 148 19.48 8.94 -7.09
C LEU A 148 20.33 10.20 -6.86
N THR A 149 20.63 10.54 -5.60
CA THR A 149 21.33 11.78 -5.22
C THR A 149 22.84 11.65 -5.20
N LEU A 150 23.37 10.55 -4.66
CA LEU A 150 24.75 10.50 -4.21
C LEU A 150 25.65 9.55 -4.98
N ASP A 151 25.12 8.59 -5.77
CA ASP A 151 25.87 7.56 -6.51
C ASP A 151 27.06 7.00 -5.68
N PRO A 152 26.83 6.02 -4.80
CA PRO A 152 27.77 5.72 -3.72
C PRO A 152 29.15 5.28 -4.22
N PRO A 153 30.26 5.81 -3.64
CA PRO A 153 31.62 5.46 -4.03
C PRO A 153 31.92 3.97 -3.79
N SER A 154 32.83 3.42 -4.59
CA SER A 154 33.09 1.97 -4.74
C SER A 154 33.32 1.18 -3.46
N HIS A 155 33.78 1.85 -2.39
CA HIS A 155 34.21 1.25 -1.13
C HIS A 155 33.21 1.44 0.02
N ALA A 156 32.04 2.05 -0.22
CA ALA A 156 31.06 2.29 0.83
C ALA A 156 30.29 1.00 1.20
N PRO A 157 30.10 0.71 2.50
CA PRO A 157 29.31 -0.45 2.96
C PRO A 157 27.85 -0.39 2.45
N LEU A 158 27.34 0.82 2.19
CA LEU A 158 26.02 1.10 1.62
C LEU A 158 25.85 0.62 0.16
N ARG A 159 26.93 0.21 -0.53
CA ARG A 159 26.81 -0.44 -1.85
C ARG A 159 26.36 -1.90 -1.73
N LYS A 160 26.52 -2.54 -0.56
CA LYS A 160 26.07 -3.91 -0.34
C LYS A 160 24.55 -3.91 -0.09
N PRO A 161 23.72 -4.48 -1.00
CA PRO A 161 22.27 -4.45 -0.87
C PRO A 161 21.80 -5.18 0.40
N ALA A 162 22.52 -6.22 0.83
CA ALA A 162 22.22 -6.94 2.06
C ALA A 162 22.37 -6.06 3.31
N VAL A 163 23.38 -5.17 3.36
CA VAL A 163 23.59 -4.27 4.49
C VAL A 163 22.49 -3.22 4.54
N CYS A 164 22.13 -2.64 3.38
CA CYS A 164 21.01 -1.69 3.31
C CYS A 164 19.68 -2.33 3.71
N ALA A 165 19.40 -3.53 3.21
CA ALA A 165 18.20 -4.28 3.58
C ALA A 165 18.16 -4.57 5.09
N ALA A 166 19.28 -5.02 5.67
CA ALA A 166 19.38 -5.27 7.10
C ALA A 166 19.13 -4.00 7.93
N ILE A 167 19.72 -2.86 7.54
CA ILE A 167 19.50 -1.57 8.21
C ILE A 167 18.02 -1.17 8.14
N VAL A 168 17.41 -1.21 6.95
CA VAL A 168 16.00 -0.85 6.75
C VAL A 168 15.08 -1.72 7.60
N ILE A 169 15.28 -3.04 7.58
CA ILE A 169 14.43 -3.98 8.33
C ILE A 169 14.63 -3.77 9.83
N LEU A 170 15.88 -3.74 10.30
CA LEU A 170 16.20 -3.59 11.72
C LEU A 170 15.65 -2.28 12.29
N THR A 171 15.87 -1.16 11.59
CA THR A 171 15.36 0.15 12.02
C THR A 171 13.83 0.18 12.04
N SER A 172 13.17 -0.36 11.01
CA SER A 172 11.70 -0.45 10.95
C SER A 172 11.11 -1.29 12.07
N VAL A 173 11.73 -2.44 12.37
CA VAL A 173 11.33 -3.33 13.47
C VAL A 173 11.53 -2.64 14.82
N LEU A 174 12.68 -2.02 15.06
CA LEU A 174 12.97 -1.33 16.33
C LEU A 174 12.01 -0.17 16.58
N ILE A 175 11.74 0.66 15.56
CA ILE A 175 10.76 1.76 15.67
C ILE A 175 9.36 1.19 15.90
N SER A 176 8.98 0.12 15.20
CA SER A 176 7.67 -0.51 15.38
C SER A 176 7.51 -1.16 16.76
N LEU A 177 8.58 -1.73 17.34
CA LEU A 177 8.59 -2.25 18.70
C LEU A 177 8.46 -1.12 19.73
N LEU A 178 9.17 -0.01 19.52
CA LEU A 178 9.02 1.19 20.36
C LEU A 178 7.58 1.71 20.33
N LEU A 179 6.99 1.81 19.13
CA LEU A 179 5.60 2.23 18.96
C LEU A 179 4.62 1.24 19.61
N ALA A 180 4.84 -0.07 19.45
CA ALA A 180 4.03 -1.08 20.11
C ALA A 180 4.11 -0.99 21.65
N GLY A 181 5.30 -0.70 22.20
CA GLY A 181 5.46 -0.45 23.64
C GLY A 181 4.75 0.81 24.12
N LEU A 182 4.82 1.91 23.34
CA LEU A 182 4.15 3.17 23.66
C LEU A 182 2.62 3.09 23.56
N ARG A 183 2.09 2.18 22.74
CA ARG A 183 0.65 1.96 22.60
C ARG A 183 -0.02 1.47 23.89
N GLY A 184 0.75 0.90 24.82
CA GLY A 184 0.27 0.43 26.12
C GLY A 184 -0.54 -0.87 26.08
N ASN A 185 -0.87 -1.41 27.26
CA ASN A 185 -1.63 -2.65 27.41
C ASN A 185 -3.15 -2.42 27.18
N TYR A 186 -3.55 -2.14 25.94
CA TYR A 186 -4.96 -2.23 25.51
C TYR A 186 -5.43 -3.69 25.34
N LEU A 187 -4.75 -4.63 26.02
CA LEU A 187 -4.84 -6.09 25.84
C LEU A 187 -6.00 -6.74 26.62
N GLN A 188 -6.75 -5.98 27.43
CA GLN A 188 -7.68 -6.57 28.42
C GLN A 188 -9.16 -6.55 28.02
N ASP A 189 -9.61 -5.69 27.10
CA ASP A 189 -11.04 -5.63 26.74
C ASP A 189 -11.30 -5.94 25.25
N LYS A 190 -12.32 -6.77 25.00
CA LYS A 190 -12.85 -7.05 23.66
C LYS A 190 -13.40 -5.75 23.06
N HIS A 191 -12.60 -5.07 22.26
CA HIS A 191 -13.04 -3.94 21.46
C HIS A 191 -12.72 -4.13 19.98
N ILE A 192 -13.48 -3.40 19.17
CA ILE A 192 -13.28 -3.23 17.74
C ILE A 192 -11.79 -2.96 17.47
N CYS A 193 -11.14 -3.83 16.68
CA CYS A 193 -9.71 -3.72 16.42
C CYS A 193 -9.41 -2.54 15.49
N TYR A 194 -8.76 -1.49 16.01
CA TYR A 194 -8.24 -0.38 15.22
C TYR A 194 -6.73 -0.52 14.97
N MET A 195 -6.27 -0.10 13.77
CA MET A 195 -4.85 -0.06 13.45
C MET A 195 -4.09 0.80 14.46
N ASP A 196 -4.59 1.99 14.79
CA ASP A 196 -4.14 2.81 15.93
C ASP A 196 -5.36 3.37 16.69
N PRO A 197 -5.60 2.96 17.94
CA PRO A 197 -6.65 3.56 18.76
C PRO A 197 -6.22 4.96 19.18
N ALA A 198 -7.12 5.94 19.13
CA ALA A 198 -6.86 7.28 19.65
C ALA A 198 -6.46 7.24 21.16
N GLY A 199 -6.94 6.22 21.89
CA GLY A 199 -6.66 6.01 23.31
C GLY A 199 -5.26 5.50 23.64
N SER A 200 -4.42 5.28 22.63
CA SER A 200 -2.98 5.03 22.81
C SER A 200 -2.21 6.25 23.35
N GLY A 201 -2.88 7.41 23.42
CA GLY A 201 -2.36 8.61 24.05
C GLY A 201 -1.53 9.49 23.11
N VAL A 202 -1.44 10.77 23.48
CA VAL A 202 -0.75 11.80 22.67
C VAL A 202 0.73 11.46 22.47
N SER A 203 1.38 10.82 23.45
CA SER A 203 2.78 10.41 23.36
C SER A 203 3.02 9.39 22.24
N TYR A 204 2.12 8.42 22.05
CA TYR A 204 2.18 7.46 20.96
C TYR A 204 2.00 8.16 19.60
N ALA A 205 0.94 8.97 19.47
CA ALA A 205 0.63 9.68 18.23
C ALA A 205 1.76 10.63 17.81
N ALA A 206 2.33 11.37 18.76
CA ALA A 206 3.48 12.26 18.52
C ALA A 206 4.74 11.47 18.15
N ALA A 207 5.05 10.38 18.87
CA ALA A 207 6.19 9.53 18.53
C ALA A 207 6.05 8.94 17.12
N LYS A 208 4.86 8.48 16.73
CA LYS A 208 4.58 7.98 15.38
C LYS A 208 4.74 9.08 14.34
N MET A 209 4.19 10.27 14.56
CA MET A 209 4.35 11.42 13.66
C MET A 209 5.84 11.80 13.49
N CYS A 210 6.64 11.76 14.56
CA CYS A 210 8.05 12.10 14.49
C CYS A 210 8.87 11.00 13.79
N LEU A 211 8.77 9.76 14.26
CA LEU A 211 9.63 8.64 13.82
C LEU A 211 9.20 8.04 12.49
N ALA A 212 7.89 7.98 12.22
CA ALA A 212 7.33 7.32 11.04
C ALA A 212 6.88 8.28 9.94
N PHE A 213 7.04 9.59 10.14
CA PHE A 213 6.72 10.60 9.12
C PHE A 213 7.80 11.69 9.05
N LEU A 214 7.97 12.50 10.09
CA LEU A 214 8.79 13.71 10.03
C LEU A 214 10.26 13.43 9.72
N ILE A 215 10.91 12.51 10.48
CA ILE A 215 12.33 12.21 10.30
C ILE A 215 12.62 11.64 8.90
N PRO A 216 11.91 10.60 8.41
CA PRO A 216 12.16 10.06 7.07
C PRO A 216 11.97 11.10 5.96
N TYR A 217 10.91 11.93 6.02
CA TYR A 217 10.65 12.93 4.98
C TYR A 217 11.59 14.13 5.04
N ILE A 218 12.04 14.57 6.22
CA ILE A 218 13.11 15.58 6.34
C ILE A 218 14.39 15.05 5.70
N LEU A 219 14.76 13.80 5.99
CA LEU A 219 15.94 13.17 5.40
C LEU A 219 15.79 13.06 3.87
N GLN A 220 14.63 12.60 3.38
CA GLN A 220 14.35 12.51 1.96
C GLN A 220 14.39 13.87 1.26
N ALA A 221 13.81 14.91 1.86
CA ALA A 221 13.85 16.27 1.35
C ALA A 221 15.28 16.81 1.32
N GLY A 222 16.06 16.61 2.38
CA GLY A 222 17.47 17.01 2.45
C GLY A 222 18.32 16.36 1.35
N LEU A 223 18.11 15.07 1.11
CA LEU A 223 18.75 14.34 0.02
C LEU A 223 18.37 14.95 -1.34
N LEU A 224 17.07 15.16 -1.61
CA LEU A 224 16.61 15.72 -2.88
C LEU A 224 17.11 17.14 -3.12
N ILE A 225 17.08 18.01 -2.10
CA ILE A 225 17.61 19.37 -2.17
C ILE A 225 19.12 19.33 -2.45
N GLY A 226 19.86 18.48 -1.73
CA GLY A 226 21.29 18.28 -1.95
C GLY A 226 21.62 17.80 -3.37
N GLY A 227 20.83 16.86 -3.89
CA GLY A 227 20.92 16.39 -5.28
C GLY A 227 20.67 17.51 -6.29
N CYS A 228 19.61 18.31 -6.08
CA CYS A 228 19.28 19.46 -6.92
C CYS A 228 20.40 20.50 -6.95
N ILE A 229 20.96 20.85 -5.78
CA ILE A 229 22.07 21.82 -5.66
C ILE A 229 23.32 21.30 -6.40
N ARG A 230 23.69 20.03 -6.16
CA ARG A 230 24.86 19.40 -6.79
C ARG A 230 24.74 19.38 -8.31
N GLN A 231 23.55 19.13 -8.81
CA GLN A 231 23.27 19.10 -10.24
C GLN A 231 23.18 20.48 -10.88
N TRP A 232 22.63 21.46 -10.17
CA TRP A 232 22.66 22.84 -10.62
C TRP A 232 24.10 23.32 -10.81
N LYS A 233 25.00 22.96 -9.89
CA LYS A 233 26.44 23.21 -10.01
C LYS A 233 27.10 22.46 -11.19
N SER A 234 26.58 21.29 -11.55
CA SER A 234 27.11 20.43 -12.64
C SER A 234 26.43 20.66 -14.00
N LYS A 235 25.49 21.60 -14.14
CA LYS A 235 24.64 21.81 -15.34
C LYS A 235 23.87 20.54 -15.81
N GLY A 236 23.58 19.60 -14.90
CA GLY A 236 22.87 18.35 -15.19
C GLY A 236 21.35 18.45 -14.97
N ARG A 237 20.61 17.40 -15.38
CA ARG A 237 19.16 17.24 -15.11
C ARG A 237 18.90 16.09 -14.12
N PHE A 238 18.46 16.42 -12.90
CA PHE A 238 18.49 15.51 -11.75
C PHE A 238 17.43 14.42 -11.81
N LEU A 239 16.22 14.81 -12.22
CA LEU A 239 15.07 13.92 -12.34
C LEU A 239 14.57 13.78 -13.79
N SER A 240 14.95 14.69 -14.68
CA SER A 240 14.64 14.56 -16.12
C SER A 240 15.72 13.80 -16.90
N GLY A 241 16.85 13.48 -16.28
CA GLY A 241 17.91 12.65 -16.87
C GLY A 241 17.78 11.15 -16.57
N SER A 242 17.02 10.79 -15.53
CA SER A 242 16.68 9.40 -15.19
C SER A 242 15.21 9.15 -15.50
N GLU A 243 14.94 8.08 -16.25
CA GLU A 243 13.58 7.67 -16.64
C GLU A 243 12.71 7.32 -15.41
N GLU A 244 13.35 6.98 -14.28
CA GLU A 244 12.72 6.54 -13.03
C GLU A 244 12.47 7.70 -12.03
N GLY A 245 13.13 8.85 -12.24
CA GLY A 245 13.05 10.03 -11.36
C GLY A 245 11.64 10.62 -11.18
N PRO A 246 10.86 10.86 -12.26
CA PRO A 246 9.51 11.40 -12.16
C PRO A 246 8.54 10.45 -11.45
N MET A 247 8.71 9.14 -11.65
CA MET A 247 7.91 8.13 -10.99
C MET A 247 8.17 8.10 -9.49
N PHE A 248 9.44 8.06 -9.08
CA PHE A 248 9.83 8.14 -7.67
C PHE A 248 9.25 9.38 -6.98
N LEU A 249 9.35 10.55 -7.63
CA LEU A 249 8.82 11.80 -7.10
C LEU A 249 7.29 11.72 -6.93
N THR A 250 6.58 11.21 -7.94
CA THR A 250 5.11 11.12 -7.91
C THR A 250 4.65 10.19 -6.78
N VAL A 251 5.25 9.01 -6.65
CA VAL A 251 4.94 8.06 -5.56
C VAL A 251 5.26 8.67 -4.19
N THR A 252 6.40 9.36 -4.07
CA THR A 252 6.80 10.04 -2.83
C THR A 252 5.76 11.08 -2.42
N VAL A 253 5.28 11.92 -3.35
CA VAL A 253 4.29 12.96 -3.06
C VAL A 253 2.96 12.35 -2.63
N VAL A 254 2.48 11.31 -3.32
CA VAL A 254 1.24 10.63 -2.94
C VAL A 254 1.34 10.04 -1.53
N MET A 255 2.41 9.29 -1.25
CA MET A 255 2.63 8.70 0.07
C MET A 255 2.79 9.78 1.15
N PHE A 256 3.45 10.90 0.85
CA PHE A 256 3.59 12.03 1.77
C PHE A 256 2.23 12.58 2.17
N LEU A 257 1.35 12.84 1.20
CA LEU A 257 0.01 13.38 1.46
C LEU A 257 -0.84 12.39 2.27
N CYS A 258 -0.83 11.10 1.91
CA CYS A 258 -1.55 10.06 2.64
C CYS A 258 -1.07 9.91 4.09
N LEU A 259 0.25 9.85 4.31
CA LEU A 259 0.82 9.71 5.65
C LEU A 259 0.66 10.99 6.49
N LEU A 260 0.76 12.18 5.87
CA LEU A 260 0.54 13.46 6.54
C LEU A 260 -0.90 13.55 7.04
N PHE A 261 -1.87 13.26 6.16
CA PHE A 261 -3.29 13.28 6.52
C PHE A 261 -3.59 12.32 7.66
N TYR A 262 -3.07 11.09 7.58
CA TYR A 262 -3.20 10.10 8.64
C TYR A 262 -2.59 10.57 9.97
N SER A 263 -1.34 11.07 9.93
CA SER A 263 -0.60 11.47 11.13
C SER A 263 -1.26 12.65 11.85
N ILE A 264 -1.71 13.67 11.11
CA ILE A 264 -2.44 14.81 11.67
C ILE A 264 -3.74 14.33 12.32
N THR A 265 -4.49 13.49 11.61
CA THR A 265 -5.77 12.98 12.10
C THR A 265 -5.60 12.15 13.37
N LEU A 266 -4.54 11.32 13.43
CA LEU A 266 -4.20 10.53 14.61
C LEU A 266 -3.84 11.40 15.80
N VAL A 267 -3.01 12.43 15.61
CA VAL A 267 -2.62 13.37 16.69
C VAL A 267 -3.84 14.15 17.18
N ARG A 268 -4.70 14.62 16.26
CA ARG A 268 -5.96 15.29 16.61
C ARG A 268 -6.87 14.37 17.41
N GLY A 269 -7.04 13.12 16.97
CA GLY A 269 -7.82 12.12 17.70
C GLY A 269 -7.28 11.86 19.11
N ALA A 270 -5.97 11.67 19.25
CA ALA A 270 -5.33 11.45 20.54
C ALA A 270 -5.41 12.67 21.48
N TYR A 271 -5.35 13.89 20.94
CA TYR A 271 -5.52 15.12 21.71
C TYR A 271 -6.97 15.29 22.18
N LEU A 272 -7.93 15.01 21.30
CA LEU A 272 -9.35 15.08 21.63
C LEU A 272 -9.68 14.07 22.71
N GLU A 273 -9.27 12.80 22.59
CA GLU A 273 -9.54 11.78 23.60
C GLU A 273 -8.96 12.11 24.99
N LYS A 274 -7.84 12.85 25.03
CA LYS A 274 -7.24 13.32 26.28
C LYS A 274 -8.05 14.45 26.93
N THR A 275 -8.62 15.33 26.12
CA THR A 275 -9.29 16.57 26.60
C THR A 275 -10.79 16.37 26.81
N GLU A 276 -11.43 15.60 25.93
CA GLU A 276 -12.87 15.36 25.85
C GLU A 276 -13.14 13.89 25.44
N LYS A 277 -14.35 13.38 25.70
CA LYS A 277 -14.72 12.04 25.18
C LYS A 277 -14.86 12.12 23.65
N LEU A 278 -14.22 11.20 22.93
CA LEU A 278 -14.22 11.17 21.47
C LEU A 278 -15.65 10.96 20.95
N SER A 279 -16.13 11.88 20.10
CA SER A 279 -17.45 11.75 19.48
C SER A 279 -17.44 10.69 18.37
N CYS A 280 -18.60 10.11 18.06
CA CYS A 280 -18.72 9.09 17.00
C CYS A 280 -18.26 9.60 15.63
N SER A 281 -18.41 10.90 15.36
CA SER A 281 -17.95 11.53 14.11
C SER A 281 -16.44 11.57 14.00
N GLU A 282 -15.72 11.85 15.10
CA GLU A 282 -14.26 11.86 15.13
C GLU A 282 -13.68 10.44 15.00
N GLN A 283 -14.36 9.44 15.58
CA GLN A 283 -13.99 8.04 15.38
C GLN A 283 -14.19 7.60 13.92
N ALA A 284 -15.27 8.03 13.25
CA ALA A 284 -15.47 7.78 11.82
C ALA A 284 -14.37 8.47 10.98
N PHE A 285 -13.95 9.68 11.36
CA PHE A 285 -12.90 10.41 10.65
C PHE A 285 -11.53 9.70 10.73
N LEU A 286 -11.19 9.07 11.87
CA LEU A 286 -10.00 8.22 12.00
C LEU A 286 -10.05 6.99 11.09
N ILE A 287 -11.22 6.36 10.96
CA ILE A 287 -11.42 5.22 10.04
C ILE A 287 -11.22 5.67 8.59
N VAL A 288 -11.77 6.82 8.21
CA VAL A 288 -11.55 7.39 6.87
C VAL A 288 -10.07 7.68 6.63
N ALA A 289 -9.35 8.22 7.61
CA ALA A 289 -7.91 8.45 7.50
C ALA A 289 -7.12 7.14 7.33
N GLU A 290 -7.52 6.07 8.02
CA GLU A 290 -6.95 4.72 7.84
C GLU A 290 -7.16 4.22 6.39
N PHE A 291 -8.35 4.40 5.82
CA PHE A 291 -8.61 4.09 4.41
C PHE A 291 -7.80 4.94 3.44
N VAL A 292 -7.62 6.24 3.73
CA VAL A 292 -6.78 7.13 2.91
C VAL A 292 -5.33 6.66 2.93
N LEU A 293 -4.81 6.24 4.08
CA LEU A 293 -3.46 5.67 4.20
C LEU A 293 -3.32 4.41 3.33
N PHE A 294 -4.25 3.45 3.44
CA PHE A 294 -4.21 2.22 2.63
C PHE A 294 -4.44 2.45 1.13
N SER A 295 -5.22 3.48 0.78
CA SER A 295 -5.37 3.90 -0.61
C SER A 295 -4.05 4.41 -1.18
N GLY A 296 -3.19 5.02 -0.36
CA GLY A 296 -1.84 5.43 -0.76
C GLY A 296 -0.99 4.28 -1.30
N SER A 297 -1.05 3.11 -0.66
CA SER A 297 -0.41 1.88 -1.15
C SER A 297 -1.00 1.41 -2.48
N SER A 298 -2.32 1.48 -2.61
CA SER A 298 -3.04 1.08 -3.83
C SER A 298 -2.67 1.98 -5.01
N VAL A 299 -2.74 3.30 -4.82
CA VAL A 299 -2.38 4.31 -5.82
C VAL A 299 -0.90 4.19 -6.19
N SER A 300 -0.02 3.94 -5.21
CA SER A 300 1.40 3.71 -5.49
C SER A 300 1.60 2.54 -6.45
N LEU A 301 1.02 1.36 -6.19
CA LEU A 301 1.14 0.22 -7.11
C LEU A 301 0.59 0.52 -8.52
N LEU A 302 -0.51 1.26 -8.63
CA LEU A 302 -1.06 1.67 -9.93
C LEU A 302 -0.14 2.66 -10.66
N LEU A 303 0.41 3.65 -9.96
CA LEU A 303 1.37 4.61 -10.52
C LEU A 303 2.63 3.89 -11.00
N MET A 304 3.13 2.94 -10.22
CA MET A 304 4.26 2.09 -10.57
C MET A 304 4.00 1.32 -11.87
N LEU A 305 2.82 0.70 -12.00
CA LEU A 305 2.43 -0.04 -13.20
C LEU A 305 2.42 0.83 -14.46
N VAL A 306 1.91 2.07 -14.35
CA VAL A 306 1.73 2.97 -15.50
C VAL A 306 3.00 3.74 -15.85
N MET A 307 3.82 4.10 -14.85
CA MET A 307 5.00 4.94 -15.05
C MET A 307 6.29 4.14 -15.24
N HIS A 308 6.41 2.94 -14.67
CA HIS A 308 7.61 2.12 -14.81
C HIS A 308 7.70 1.54 -16.22
N ARG A 309 8.73 1.94 -16.97
CA ARG A 309 8.89 1.61 -18.39
C ARG A 309 8.74 0.12 -18.73
N PRO A 310 9.48 -0.83 -18.12
CA PRO A 310 9.37 -2.23 -18.51
C PRO A 310 8.00 -2.82 -18.14
N CYS A 311 7.38 -2.35 -17.06
CA CYS A 311 6.02 -2.77 -16.69
C CYS A 311 4.97 -2.22 -17.66
N ARG A 312 5.09 -0.95 -18.05
CA ARG A 312 4.21 -0.30 -19.03
C ARG A 312 4.30 -0.98 -20.40
N GLU A 313 5.51 -1.33 -20.84
CA GLU A 313 5.72 -2.03 -22.12
C GLU A 313 5.09 -3.44 -22.09
N ASN A 314 5.32 -4.21 -21.02
CA ASN A 314 4.67 -5.50 -20.83
C ASN A 314 3.14 -5.38 -20.80
N LEU A 315 2.61 -4.37 -20.10
CA LEU A 315 1.18 -4.13 -19.99
C LEU A 315 0.56 -3.83 -21.36
N HIS A 316 1.20 -2.96 -22.16
CA HIS A 316 0.78 -2.69 -23.53
C HIS A 316 0.84 -3.94 -24.42
N GLY A 317 1.84 -4.80 -24.24
CA GLY A 317 1.93 -6.08 -24.93
C GLY A 317 0.75 -7.00 -24.64
N VAL A 318 0.39 -7.16 -23.36
CA VAL A 318 -0.76 -7.97 -22.93
C VAL A 318 -2.08 -7.38 -23.44
N PHE A 319 -2.27 -6.05 -23.36
CA PHE A 319 -3.47 -5.41 -23.90
C PHE A 319 -3.59 -5.56 -25.41
N ARG A 320 -2.49 -5.53 -26.15
CA ARG A 320 -2.49 -5.80 -27.60
C ARG A 320 -2.88 -7.25 -27.88
N GLN A 321 -2.26 -8.21 -27.19
CA GLN A 321 -2.60 -9.64 -27.33
C GLN A 321 -4.07 -9.92 -27.00
N LEU A 322 -4.60 -9.36 -25.92
CA LEU A 322 -6.02 -9.49 -25.57
C LEU A 322 -6.91 -8.90 -26.65
N ARG A 323 -6.58 -7.71 -27.16
CA ARG A 323 -7.30 -7.06 -28.26
C ARG A 323 -7.28 -7.93 -29.53
N ASP A 324 -6.14 -8.52 -29.85
CA ASP A 324 -5.97 -9.36 -31.04
C ASP A 324 -6.71 -10.70 -30.89
N CYS A 325 -6.66 -11.33 -29.71
CA CYS A 325 -7.45 -12.51 -29.36
C CYS A 325 -8.96 -12.25 -29.46
N CYS A 326 -9.43 -11.10 -28.95
CA CYS A 326 -10.84 -10.72 -29.02
C CYS A 326 -11.29 -10.31 -30.44
N ARG A 327 -10.38 -9.79 -31.28
CA ARG A 327 -10.68 -9.35 -32.65
C ARG A 327 -10.55 -10.47 -33.68
N ARG A 328 -9.80 -11.53 -33.39
CA ARG A 328 -9.61 -12.71 -34.26
C ARG A 328 -9.60 -14.01 -33.44
N PRO A 329 -10.76 -14.59 -33.09
CA PRO A 329 -10.85 -15.83 -32.31
C PRO A 329 -10.45 -17.11 -33.08
N GLY A 330 -9.60 -17.03 -34.12
CA GLY A 330 -9.41 -18.11 -35.10
C GLY A 330 -7.99 -18.40 -35.59
N HIS A 331 -6.94 -17.80 -35.02
CA HIS A 331 -5.57 -18.16 -35.40
C HIS A 331 -4.83 -18.81 -34.24
N VAL A 332 -5.13 -20.10 -34.01
CA VAL A 332 -4.22 -21.01 -33.31
C VAL A 332 -2.92 -21.01 -34.11
N GLN A 333 -1.89 -20.41 -33.54
CA GLN A 333 -0.56 -20.38 -34.11
C GLN A 333 -0.02 -21.82 -34.09
N THR A 334 -0.20 -22.53 -35.21
CA THR A 334 0.48 -23.80 -35.45
C THR A 334 1.97 -23.51 -35.41
N ASN A 335 2.62 -24.12 -34.42
CA ASN A 335 4.07 -24.24 -34.29
C ASN A 335 4.66 -24.70 -35.63
N ARG A 336 5.11 -23.75 -36.45
CA ARG A 336 6.00 -24.04 -37.57
C ARG A 336 7.40 -24.06 -36.98
N ASN A 337 7.85 -25.26 -36.64
CA ASN A 337 9.26 -25.63 -36.67
C ASN A 337 9.78 -25.26 -38.07
N ILE A 338 10.31 -24.06 -38.23
CA ILE A 338 11.14 -23.72 -39.38
C ILE A 338 12.50 -24.31 -39.05
N ILE A 339 12.65 -25.59 -39.37
CA ILE A 339 13.96 -26.20 -39.60
C ILE A 339 14.51 -25.47 -40.82
N ALA A 340 15.42 -24.52 -40.60
CA ALA A 340 16.22 -23.98 -41.68
C ALA A 340 17.15 -25.09 -42.16
N PRO A 341 17.08 -25.54 -43.43
CA PRO A 341 18.13 -26.38 -43.97
C PRO A 341 19.41 -25.54 -44.02
N HIS A 342 20.45 -26.01 -43.33
CA HIS A 342 21.81 -25.59 -43.57
C HIS A 342 22.13 -25.88 -45.04
N ILE A 343 22.38 -24.83 -45.82
CA ILE A 343 23.04 -24.95 -47.12
C ILE A 343 24.50 -24.55 -46.85
N GLU A 344 25.36 -25.55 -46.61
CA GLU A 344 26.80 -25.40 -46.79
C GLU A 344 27.06 -25.35 -48.30
N ILE A 345 27.51 -24.21 -48.80
CA ILE A 345 28.12 -24.12 -50.13
C ILE A 345 29.63 -24.22 -49.89
N THR A 346 30.15 -25.42 -50.01
CA THR A 346 31.58 -25.71 -50.06
C THR A 346 32.05 -25.49 -51.50
N ASP A 347 32.47 -24.27 -51.84
CA ASP A 347 33.20 -24.03 -53.08
C ASP A 347 34.65 -24.45 -52.87
N THR A 348 34.92 -25.72 -53.14
CA THR A 348 36.25 -26.21 -53.47
C THR A 348 36.56 -25.81 -54.90
N LEU A 349 37.40 -24.79 -55.10
CA LEU A 349 38.13 -24.60 -56.34
C LEU A 349 39.62 -24.44 -56.01
N GLN A 350 40.27 -25.59 -56.03
CA GLN A 350 41.72 -25.77 -56.12
C GLN A 350 42.27 -25.11 -57.39
N ASP A 351 43.43 -24.48 -57.23
CA ASP A 351 44.60 -24.53 -58.11
C ASP A 351 44.37 -24.48 -59.62
N ILE A 352 44.66 -23.32 -60.23
CA ILE A 352 45.35 -23.27 -61.54
C ILE A 352 46.45 -22.21 -61.49
N GLU A 353 47.63 -22.65 -61.88
CA GLU A 353 48.92 -21.99 -62.06
C GLU A 353 48.87 -20.65 -62.82
N SER A 354 49.71 -19.69 -62.41
CA SER A 354 50.84 -19.14 -63.20
C SER A 354 51.41 -17.88 -62.54
#